data_AF-A0A536CYZ3-F1
#
_entry.id   AF-A0A536CYZ3-F1
#
_cell.length_a   1.000
_cell.length_b   1.000
_cell.length_c   1.000
_cell.angle_alpha   90.00
_cell.angle_beta   90.00
_cell.angle_gamma   90.00
#
_symmetry.space_group_name_H-M   'P 1'
#
loop_
_entity.id
_entity.type
_entity.pdbx_description
1 polymer ?
#
loop_
_entity_poly.entity_id
_entity_poly.type
_entity_poly.pdbx_seq_one_letter_code
_entity_poly.pdbx_strand_id
1 'polypeptide(L)'
;MIRVARLRSPPPATYHCAVVAARTYRAEAIVLKTNDFAEADRILVLFTRHFGKVRVVAKGIRRATSRMAGHAEPLTHATYQLAR
;
A
#
# COMPACT_ATOMS: atom_id res chain seq x y z
N MET A 1 -0.97 -5.78 8.22
CA MET A 1 0.00 -6.40 7.29
C MET A 1 -0.56 -6.25 5.88
N ILE A 2 -0.06 -5.27 5.13
CA ILE A 2 -0.56 -4.97 3.78
C ILE A 2 0.11 -5.97 2.83
N ARG A 3 -0.68 -6.86 2.22
CA ARG A 3 -0.17 -7.87 1.29
C ARG A 3 -0.22 -7.27 -0.12
N VAL A 4 0.94 -7.06 -0.74
CA VAL A 4 1.05 -6.49 -2.09
C VAL A 4 0.65 -7.55 -3.10
N ALA A 5 -0.46 -7.35 -3.81
CA ALA A 5 -0.84 -8.17 -4.96
C ALA A 5 -0.33 -7.48 -6.23
N ARG A 6 0.75 -8.00 -6.81
CA ARG A 6 1.40 -7.39 -7.98
C ARG A 6 0.48 -7.37 -9.21
N LEU A 7 0.26 -6.16 -9.74
CA LEU A 7 0.02 -5.92 -11.17
C LEU A 7 1.25 -5.11 -11.66
N ARG A 8 1.95 -5.58 -12.72
CA ARG A 8 3.23 -5.08 -13.29
C ARG A 8 3.32 -3.53 -13.35
N SER A 9 4.45 -2.83 -13.11
CA SER A 9 5.80 -2.87 -13.73
C SER A 9 6.91 -2.06 -12.94
N PRO A 10 8.24 -2.19 -13.25
CA PRO A 10 9.40 -1.48 -12.63
C PRO A 10 10.03 -0.35 -13.52
N PRO A 11 11.21 0.29 -13.24
CA PRO A 11 11.74 1.03 -12.07
C PRO A 11 12.08 2.53 -12.39
N PRO A 12 12.42 3.38 -11.40
CA PRO A 12 13.63 4.21 -11.56
C PRO A 12 14.56 4.17 -10.33
N ALA A 13 15.86 4.21 -10.59
CA ALA A 13 16.95 3.85 -9.69
C ALA A 13 17.22 4.85 -8.56
N THR A 14 17.15 4.40 -7.29
CA THR A 14 18.07 4.76 -6.16
C THR A 14 17.72 4.10 -4.79
N TYR A 15 16.67 3.29 -4.66
CA TYR A 15 16.26 2.64 -3.38
C TYR A 15 16.56 1.12 -3.31
N HIS A 16 17.25 0.58 -4.31
CA HIS A 16 17.28 -0.86 -4.60
C HIS A 16 18.00 -1.73 -3.55
N CYS A 17 18.91 -1.21 -2.72
CA CYS A 17 19.65 -2.07 -1.77
C CYS A 17 18.85 -2.42 -0.50
N ALA A 18 18.07 -1.48 0.06
CA ALA A 18 17.32 -1.72 1.31
C ALA A 18 15.98 -2.47 1.10
N VAL A 19 15.41 -2.36 -0.10
CA VAL A 19 14.08 -2.94 -0.43
C VAL A 19 14.17 -4.43 -0.80
N VAL A 20 15.34 -4.91 -1.25
CA VAL A 20 15.51 -6.30 -1.72
C VAL A 20 15.80 -7.28 -0.57
N ALA A 21 16.38 -6.82 0.54
CA ALA A 21 16.68 -7.66 1.69
C ALA A 21 15.48 -7.88 2.63
N ALA A 22 14.53 -6.94 2.68
CA ALA A 22 13.41 -6.98 3.61
C ALA A 22 12.11 -7.46 2.94
N ARG A 23 11.45 -8.49 3.51
CA ARG A 23 10.09 -8.93 3.09
C ARG A 23 9.05 -7.81 3.14
N THR A 24 9.31 -6.77 3.93
CA THR A 24 8.47 -5.58 4.04
C THR A 24 9.30 -4.31 3.85
N TYR A 25 8.77 -3.35 3.11
CA TYR A 25 9.38 -2.05 2.91
C TYR A 25 8.40 -0.93 3.25
N ARG A 26 8.92 0.22 3.64
CA ARG A 26 8.11 1.43 3.87
C ARG A 26 8.13 2.28 2.60
N ALA A 27 6.98 2.83 2.23
CA ALA A 27 6.86 3.73 1.09
C ALA A 27 5.85 4.83 1.40
N GLU A 28 6.23 6.08 1.10
CA GLU A 28 5.31 7.21 1.06
C GLU A 28 4.39 7.05 -0.16
N ALA A 29 3.08 7.16 0.09
CA ALA A 29 2.09 7.02 -0.96
C ALA A 29 0.86 7.89 -0.73
N ILE A 30 0.20 8.23 -1.83
CA ILE A 30 -1.13 8.86 -1.84
C ILE A 30 -2.16 7.82 -2.23
N VAL A 31 -3.28 7.76 -1.51
CA VAL A 31 -4.40 6.90 -1.90
C VAL A 31 -5.15 7.54 -3.06
N LEU A 32 -5.20 6.86 -4.21
CA LEU A 32 -5.98 7.33 -5.36
C LEU A 32 -7.43 6.83 -5.28
N LYS A 33 -7.62 5.58 -4.89
CA LYS A 33 -8.93 4.93 -4.84
C LYS A 33 -8.95 3.82 -3.82
N THR A 34 -10.09 3.66 -3.17
CA THR A 34 -10.42 2.54 -2.30
C THR A 34 -11.55 1.74 -2.93
N ASN A 35 -11.45 0.41 -2.89
CA ASN A 35 -12.50 -0.50 -3.30
C ASN A 35 -12.69 -1.53 -2.19
N ASP A 36 -13.93 -1.89 -1.88
CA ASP A 36 -14.20 -3.01 -1.00
C ASP A 36 -13.84 -4.32 -1.71
N PHE A 37 -13.18 -5.23 -1.00
CA PHE A 37 -12.73 -6.51 -1.57
C PHE A 37 -13.27 -7.70 -0.80
N ALA A 38 -13.28 -7.62 0.52
CA ALA A 38 -13.86 -8.64 1.38
C ALA A 38 -14.55 -7.99 2.58
N GLU A 39 -15.09 -8.83 3.47
CA GLU A 39 -15.87 -8.38 4.62
C GLU A 39 -15.08 -7.41 5.53
N ALA A 40 -13.81 -7.69 5.79
CA ALA A 40 -12.94 -6.85 6.62
C ALA A 40 -11.85 -6.10 5.83
N ASP A 41 -11.72 -6.36 4.53
CA ASP A 41 -10.57 -5.96 3.73
C ASP A 41 -10.94 -5.00 2.60
N ARG A 42 -10.05 -4.06 2.31
CA ARG A 42 -10.17 -3.14 1.18
C ARG A 42 -8.97 -3.27 0.24
N ILE A 43 -9.20 -3.10 -1.05
CA ILE A 43 -8.15 -2.84 -2.02
C ILE A 43 -7.90 -1.34 -2.08
N LEU A 44 -6.64 -0.94 -1.91
CA LEU A 44 -6.18 0.43 -2.09
C LEU A 44 -5.36 0.53 -3.37
N VAL A 45 -5.62 1.57 -4.14
CA VAL A 45 -4.79 2.00 -5.26
C VAL A 45 -3.90 3.12 -4.73
N LEU A 46 -2.63 2.83 -4.51
CA LEU A 46 -1.66 3.77 -3.98
C LEU A 46 -0.79 4.32 -5.11
N PHE A 47 -0.49 5.61 -5.06
CA PHE A 47 0.55 6.22 -5.88
C PHE A 47 1.76 6.49 -5.02
N THR A 48 2.81 5.69 -5.21
CA THR A 48 4.07 5.80 -4.49
C THR A 48 5.06 6.64 -5.30
N ARG A 49 5.91 7.41 -4.62
CA ARG A 49 6.94 8.23 -5.27
C ARG A 49 7.95 7.39 -6.09
N HIS A 50 8.22 6.18 -5.61
CA HIS A 50 9.36 5.38 -6.02
C HIS A 50 8.99 4.17 -6.89
N PHE A 51 7.80 3.59 -6.68
CA PHE A 51 7.31 2.42 -7.42
C PHE A 51 6.14 2.78 -8.35
N GLY A 52 5.72 4.04 -8.38
CA GLY A 52 4.57 4.50 -9.13
C GLY A 52 3.25 3.95 -8.54
N LYS A 53 2.31 3.63 -9.44
CA LYS A 53 0.98 3.13 -9.07
C LYS A 53 1.03 1.67 -8.64
N VAL A 54 0.65 1.39 -7.40
CA VAL A 54 0.62 0.04 -6.82
C VAL A 54 -0.77 -0.28 -6.30
N ARG A 55 -1.24 -1.50 -6.56
CA ARG A 55 -2.49 -2.02 -5.98
C ARG A 55 -2.15 -2.90 -4.79
N VAL A 56 -2.78 -2.64 -3.65
CA VAL A 56 -2.48 -3.35 -2.40
C VAL A 56 -3.75 -3.82 -1.72
N VAL A 57 -3.68 -4.99 -1.07
CA VAL A 57 -4.78 -5.49 -0.24
C VAL A 57 -4.49 -5.08 1.19
N ALA A 58 -5.33 -4.19 1.70
CA ALA A 58 -5.27 -3.71 3.06
C ALA A 58 -6.20 -4.55 3.93
N LYS A 59 -5.59 -5.56 4.56
CA LYS A 59 -6.31 -6.52 5.41
C LYS A 59 -6.77 -5.87 6.72
N GLY A 60 -8.01 -6.16 7.10
CA GLY A 60 -8.60 -5.76 8.38
C GLY A 60 -8.84 -4.26 8.51
N ILE A 61 -8.89 -3.49 7.41
CA ILE A 61 -9.14 -2.05 7.46
C ILE A 61 -10.50 -1.71 8.04
N ARG A 62 -11.53 -2.52 7.76
CA ARG A 62 -12.90 -2.24 8.21
C ARG A 62 -13.16 -2.65 9.67
N ARG A 63 -12.18 -3.22 10.37
CA ARG A 63 -12.33 -3.52 11.80
C ARG A 63 -12.44 -2.20 12.57
N ALA A 64 -13.40 -2.08 13.48
CA ALA A 64 -13.59 -0.88 14.31
C ALA A 64 -12.33 -0.50 15.12
N THR A 65 -11.47 -1.48 15.41
CA THR A 65 -10.19 -1.28 16.12
C THR A 65 -9.02 -0.89 15.21
N SER A 66 -9.24 -0.79 13.90
CA SER A 66 -8.18 -0.50 12.93
C SER A 66 -7.82 0.98 12.89
N ARG A 67 -6.61 1.32 13.32
CA ARG A 67 -6.01 2.67 13.16
C ARG A 67 -5.74 3.02 11.70
N MET A 68 -5.77 2.04 10.80
CA MET A 68 -5.46 2.21 9.38
C MET A 68 -6.66 2.72 8.57
N ALA A 69 -7.87 2.71 9.14
CA ALA A 69 -9.08 3.13 8.43
C ALA A 69 -9.02 4.61 8.00
N GLY A 70 -8.60 5.51 8.89
CA GLY A 70 -8.52 6.95 8.59
C GLY A 70 -7.40 7.32 7.62
N HIS A 71 -6.32 6.53 7.56
CA HIS A 71 -5.24 6.78 6.59
C HIS A 71 -5.57 6.26 5.20
N ALA A 72 -6.55 5.38 5.06
CA ALA A 72 -6.96 4.79 3.80
C ALA A 72 -8.05 5.62 3.08
N GLU A 73 -8.22 6.88 3.45
CA GLU A 73 -9.12 7.77 2.73
C GLU A 73 -8.49 8.22 1.40
N PRO A 74 -9.30 8.43 0.34
CA PRO A 74 -8.80 8.98 -0.92
C PRO A 74 -8.09 10.32 -0.70
N LEU A 75 -7.04 10.57 -1.48
CA LEU A 75 -6.20 11.77 -1.44
C LEU A 75 -5.38 11.95 -0.15
N THR A 76 -5.38 10.98 0.76
CA THR A 76 -4.52 11.01 1.93
C THR A 76 -3.09 10.62 1.57
N HIS A 77 -2.13 11.46 1.99
CA HIS A 77 -0.70 11.15 1.93
C HIS A 77 -0.25 10.52 3.26
N ALA A 78 0.29 9.30 3.20
CA ALA A 78 0.78 8.59 4.38
C ALA A 78 1.95 7.66 4.04
N THR A 79 2.71 7.28 5.07
CA THR A 79 3.73 6.24 4.94
C THR A 79 3.11 4.86 5.17
N TYR A 80 3.21 3.98 4.19
CA TYR A 80 2.69 2.62 4.24
C TYR A 80 3.79 1.60 4.39
N GLN A 81 3.57 0.60 5.25
CA GLN A 81 4.42 -0.59 5.32
C GLN A 81 3.83 -1.69 4.42
N LEU A 82 4.49 -1.90 3.28
CA LEU A 82 4.09 -2.83 2.22
C LEU A 82 4.90 -4.12 2.32
N ALA A 83 4.25 -5.26 2.12
CA ALA A 83 4.91 -6.57 2.07
C ALA A 83 4.86 -7.16 0.66
N ARG A 84 6.00 -7.59 0.13
CA ARG A 84 6.12 -8.15 -1.23
C ARG A 84 5.63 -9.59 -1.34
#